data_AF-A0A3B1BJ20-F1
#
_entry.id   AF-A0A3B1BJ20-F1
#
_cell.length_a   1.000
_cell.length_b   1.000
_cell.length_c   1.000
_cell.angle_alpha   90.00
_cell.angle_beta   90.00
_cell.angle_gamma   90.00
#
_symmetry.space_group_name_H-M   'P 1'
#
loop_
_entity.id
_entity.type
_entity.pdbx_description
1 polymer ?
#
loop_
_entity_poly.entity_id
_entity_poly.type
_entity_poly.pdbx_seq_one_letter_code
_entity_poly.pdbx_strand_id
1 'polypeptide(L)'
;MTDNQRLAFLNEWQGGDEALLIREFEICSSQLFGADILLASHMRDEFCGEAFVLFRRQGMLYEVNASHDSDGRIEGQWEPEETSVDVLRHRLEQGRLGSSADGSNMFADELRFLLAELECGAYI
;
A
#
# COMPACT_ATOMS: atom_id res chain seq x y z
N MET A 1 -18.76 2.67 17.29
CA MET A 1 -17.35 2.95 17.59
C MET A 1 -16.73 3.26 16.24
N THR A 2 -16.44 4.52 15.96
CA THR A 2 -15.84 4.91 14.68
C THR A 2 -14.41 4.41 14.70
N ASP A 3 -14.22 3.27 14.05
CA ASP A 3 -12.93 2.78 13.61
C ASP A 3 -12.30 3.91 12.79
N ASN A 4 -11.40 4.66 13.44
CA ASN A 4 -10.80 5.85 12.85
C ASN A 4 -9.59 5.38 12.02
N GLN A 5 -9.79 4.35 11.19
CA GLN A 5 -8.80 3.87 10.22
C GLN A 5 -8.58 5.00 9.22
N ARG A 6 -7.47 5.72 9.43
CA ARG A 6 -7.08 6.82 8.58
C ARG A 6 -6.49 6.24 7.31
N LEU A 7 -7.27 6.23 6.23
CA LEU A 7 -6.78 5.91 4.88
C LEU A 7 -5.52 6.74 4.61
N ALA A 8 -4.37 6.09 4.47
CA ALA A 8 -3.10 6.77 4.28
C ALA A 8 -2.67 6.70 2.82
N PHE A 9 -3.04 7.72 2.04
CA PHE A 9 -2.43 7.95 0.74
C PHE A 9 -1.19 8.83 0.91
N LEU A 10 -0.04 8.35 0.43
CA LEU A 10 1.28 8.92 0.67
C LEU A 10 1.97 9.31 -0.64
N ASN A 11 3.00 10.15 -0.52
CA ASN A 11 3.88 10.57 -1.62
C ASN A 11 3.07 11.17 -2.79
N GLU A 12 3.27 10.69 -4.02
CA GLU A 12 2.58 11.24 -5.21
C GLU A 12 1.06 11.07 -5.15
N TRP A 13 0.56 10.18 -4.28
CA TRP A 13 -0.87 9.95 -4.12
C TRP A 13 -1.46 10.70 -2.92
N GLN A 14 -0.68 11.54 -2.23
CA GLN A 14 -1.16 12.29 -1.06
C GLN A 14 -2.45 13.06 -1.36
N GLY A 15 -3.48 12.85 -0.51
CA GLY A 15 -4.80 13.45 -0.68
C GLY A 15 -5.69 12.77 -1.73
N GLY A 16 -5.23 11.66 -2.31
CA GLY A 16 -6.00 10.81 -3.20
C GLY A 16 -7.02 9.93 -2.49
N ASP A 17 -7.72 9.13 -3.28
CA ASP A 17 -8.78 8.21 -2.87
C ASP A 17 -8.80 6.95 -3.75
N GLU A 18 -9.83 6.11 -3.60
CA GLU A 18 -10.00 4.89 -4.40
C GLU A 18 -10.14 5.18 -5.91
N ALA A 19 -10.71 6.32 -6.30
CA ALA A 19 -10.86 6.69 -7.71
C ALA A 19 -9.49 6.94 -8.36
N LEU A 20 -8.51 7.41 -7.58
CA LEU A 20 -7.13 7.48 -8.03
C LEU A 20 -6.60 6.07 -8.35
N LEU A 21 -6.76 5.08 -7.47
CA LEU A 21 -6.27 3.70 -7.73
C LEU A 21 -6.90 3.09 -8.98
N ILE A 22 -8.21 3.29 -9.17
CA ILE A 22 -8.94 2.86 -10.36
C ILE A 22 -8.30 3.42 -11.64
N ARG A 23 -7.93 4.70 -11.63
CA ARG A 23 -7.30 5.36 -12.76
C ARG A 23 -5.86 4.90 -12.99
N GLU A 24 -5.04 4.85 -11.95
CA GLU A 24 -3.60 4.57 -12.07
C GLU A 24 -3.33 3.12 -12.48
N PHE A 25 -4.11 2.17 -11.98
CA PHE A 25 -3.97 0.75 -12.33
C PHE A 25 -4.85 0.30 -13.51
N GLU A 26 -5.70 1.20 -14.02
CA GLU A 26 -6.71 0.93 -15.06
C GLU A 26 -7.63 -0.26 -14.70
N ILE A 27 -8.05 -0.32 -13.43
CA ILE A 27 -8.91 -1.40 -12.91
C ILE A 27 -10.38 -1.00 -12.90
N CYS A 28 -11.26 -2.00 -12.87
CA CYS A 28 -12.68 -1.77 -12.63
C CYS A 28 -12.95 -1.54 -11.13
N SER A 29 -13.91 -0.67 -10.79
CA SER A 29 -14.34 -0.45 -9.40
C SER A 29 -14.77 -1.74 -8.68
N SER A 30 -15.25 -2.75 -9.42
CA SER A 30 -15.56 -4.07 -8.89
C SER A 30 -14.36 -4.81 -8.28
N GLN A 31 -13.13 -4.51 -8.71
CA GLN A 31 -11.91 -5.10 -8.14
C GLN A 31 -11.60 -4.55 -6.74
N LEU A 32 -12.09 -3.35 -6.41
CA LEU A 32 -12.00 -2.74 -5.09
C LEU A 32 -13.23 -3.03 -4.22
N PHE A 33 -14.22 -3.75 -4.72
CA PHE A 33 -15.46 -3.98 -3.97
C PHE A 33 -15.19 -4.73 -2.65
N GLY A 34 -15.55 -4.10 -1.53
CA GLY A 34 -15.32 -4.64 -0.19
C GLY A 34 -13.86 -4.62 0.25
N ALA A 35 -12.98 -3.93 -0.49
CA ALA A 35 -11.64 -3.59 -0.05
C ALA A 35 -11.69 -2.33 0.81
N ASP A 36 -11.00 -2.38 1.94
CA ASP A 36 -10.76 -1.28 2.84
C ASP A 36 -9.28 -0.91 2.71
N ILE A 37 -8.99 0.15 1.95
CA ILE A 37 -7.61 0.57 1.64
C ILE A 37 -6.95 1.08 2.92
N LEU A 38 -5.84 0.50 3.35
CA LEU A 38 -5.20 0.90 4.60
C LEU A 38 -4.07 1.90 4.34
N LEU A 39 -3.27 1.63 3.33
CA LEU A 39 -2.14 2.43 2.93
C LEU A 39 -1.95 2.33 1.41
N ALA A 40 -1.71 3.45 0.75
CA ALA A 40 -1.38 3.50 -0.67
C ALA A 40 -0.26 4.52 -0.85
N SER A 41 0.86 4.09 -1.41
CA SER A 41 2.02 4.94 -1.65
C SER A 41 2.51 4.73 -3.07
N HIS A 42 2.77 5.84 -3.76
CA HIS A 42 3.46 5.82 -5.04
C HIS A 42 4.62 6.80 -5.00
N MET A 43 5.80 6.28 -5.27
CA MET A 43 7.05 7.01 -5.32
C MET A 43 7.59 6.90 -6.72
N ARG A 44 8.11 8.01 -7.26
CA ARG A 44 8.75 8.01 -8.57
C ARG A 44 9.97 8.91 -8.56
N ASP A 45 10.92 8.55 -9.42
CA ASP A 45 11.98 9.43 -9.87
C ASP A 45 11.78 9.76 -11.36
N GLU A 46 12.81 10.30 -12.01
CA GLU A 46 12.78 10.70 -13.42
C GLU A 46 12.69 9.51 -14.39
N PHE A 47 12.96 8.30 -13.94
CA PHE A 47 13.10 7.10 -14.78
C PHE A 47 12.24 5.93 -14.35
N CYS A 48 11.98 5.78 -13.05
CA CYS A 48 11.29 4.63 -12.48
C CYS A 48 10.30 5.07 -11.39
N GLY A 49 9.34 4.21 -11.09
CA GLY A 49 8.45 4.39 -9.97
C GLY A 49 8.00 3.09 -9.36
N GLU A 50 7.67 3.13 -8.08
CA GLU A 50 7.20 2.00 -7.29
C GLU A 50 5.91 2.40 -6.58
N ALA A 51 4.92 1.53 -6.68
CA ALA A 51 3.63 1.66 -6.03
C ALA A 51 3.42 0.48 -5.07
N PHE A 52 2.92 0.81 -3.88
CA PHE A 52 2.55 -0.15 -2.85
C PHE A 52 1.15 0.19 -2.34
N VAL A 53 0.24 -0.78 -2.36
CA VAL A 53 -1.10 -0.66 -1.79
C VAL A 53 -1.34 -1.80 -0.83
N LEU A 54 -1.69 -1.49 0.41
CA LEU A 54 -2.14 -2.44 1.42
C LEU A 54 -3.62 -2.21 1.68
N PHE A 55 -4.42 -3.27 1.63
CA PHE A 55 -5.85 -3.20 1.92
C PHE A 55 -6.34 -4.44 2.66
N ARG A 56 -7.46 -4.30 3.34
CA ARG A 56 -8.17 -5.41 3.99
C ARG A 56 -9.40 -5.77 3.18
N ARG A 57 -9.64 -7.06 2.95
CA ARG A 57 -10.85 -7.54 2.29
C ARG A 57 -11.31 -8.82 2.97
N GLN A 58 -12.57 -8.83 3.42
CA GLN A 58 -13.17 -9.97 4.14
C GLN A 58 -12.34 -10.44 5.34
N GLY A 59 -11.71 -9.50 6.06
CA GLY A 59 -10.86 -9.80 7.23
C GLY A 59 -9.44 -10.30 6.90
N MET A 60 -9.10 -10.47 5.62
CA MET A 60 -7.75 -10.82 5.17
C MET A 60 -7.00 -9.58 4.68
N LEU A 61 -5.68 -9.56 4.85
CA LEU A 61 -4.80 -8.51 4.35
C LEU A 61 -4.28 -8.88 2.96
N TYR A 62 -4.24 -7.89 2.08
CA TYR A 62 -3.72 -8.02 0.74
C TYR A 62 -2.79 -6.86 0.43
N GLU A 63 -1.70 -7.14 -0.26
CA GLU A 63 -0.79 -6.14 -0.80
C GLU A 63 -0.80 -6.18 -2.33
N VAL A 64 -0.57 -5.02 -2.95
CA VAL A 64 -0.29 -4.88 -4.38
C VAL A 64 1.05 -4.17 -4.47
N ASN A 65 1.99 -4.80 -5.17
CA ASN A 65 3.27 -4.21 -5.52
C ASN A 65 3.27 -3.97 -7.02
N ALA A 66 3.52 -2.75 -7.45
CA ALA A 66 3.67 -2.42 -8.85
C ALA A 66 4.87 -1.52 -9.06
N SER A 67 5.45 -1.58 -10.25
CA SER A 67 6.58 -0.74 -10.61
C SER A 67 6.52 -0.38 -12.08
N HIS A 68 7.08 0.77 -12.42
CA HIS A 68 7.24 1.17 -13.80
C HIS A 68 8.66 1.66 -14.04
N ASP A 69 9.09 1.55 -15.28
CA ASP A 69 10.31 2.12 -15.80
C ASP A 69 9.96 3.35 -16.67
N SER A 70 10.77 3.64 -17.69
CA SER A 70 10.63 4.80 -18.55
C SER A 70 9.24 5.03 -19.17
N ASP A 71 8.39 3.99 -19.26
CA ASP A 71 7.02 4.12 -19.80
C ASP A 71 6.04 4.78 -18.81
N GLY A 72 6.40 4.91 -17.53
CA GLY A 72 5.68 5.73 -16.55
C GLY A 72 4.34 5.17 -16.07
N ARG A 73 4.01 3.91 -16.37
CA ARG A 73 2.67 3.34 -16.20
C ARG A 73 2.68 2.04 -15.41
N ILE A 74 1.75 1.93 -14.45
CA ILE A 74 1.51 0.72 -13.63
C ILE A 74 0.21 0.00 -14.03
N GLU A 75 -0.33 0.33 -15.20
CA GLU A 75 -1.55 -0.23 -15.79
C GLU A 75 -1.46 -1.76 -15.83
N GLY A 76 -2.52 -2.45 -15.38
CA GLY A 76 -2.60 -3.90 -15.41
C GLY A 76 -1.78 -4.65 -14.35
N GLN A 77 -1.02 -3.94 -13.51
CA GLN A 77 -0.23 -4.54 -12.41
C GLN A 77 -1.01 -4.67 -11.09
N TRP A 78 -2.34 -4.51 -11.13
CA TRP A 78 -3.16 -4.77 -9.95
C TRP A 78 -3.27 -6.29 -9.73
N GLU A 79 -2.29 -6.82 -9.02
CA GLU A 79 -2.19 -8.23 -8.64
C GLU A 79 -2.15 -8.34 -7.11
N PRO A 80 -3.31 -8.41 -6.44
CA PRO A 80 -3.35 -8.53 -4.99
C PRO A 80 -2.81 -9.88 -4.52
N GLU A 81 -1.84 -9.83 -3.62
CA GLU A 81 -1.25 -10.97 -2.95
C GLU A 81 -1.71 -11.00 -1.49
N GLU A 82 -2.15 -12.16 -1.00
CA GLU A 82 -2.49 -12.32 0.41
C GLU A 82 -1.21 -12.15 1.25
N THR A 83 -1.31 -11.35 2.31
CA THR A 83 -0.19 -11.05 3.19
C THR A 83 -0.66 -11.08 4.65
N SER A 84 0.29 -10.97 5.57
CA SER A 84 0.01 -10.88 6.99
C SER A 84 0.85 -9.82 7.66
N VAL A 85 0.42 -9.39 8.84
CA VAL A 85 1.18 -8.44 9.66
C VAL A 85 2.60 -8.96 9.92
N ASP A 86 2.77 -10.26 10.20
CA ASP A 86 4.08 -10.87 10.43
C ASP A 86 4.98 -10.83 9.20
N VAL A 87 4.42 -11.10 8.01
CA VAL A 87 5.17 -11.04 6.73
C VAL A 87 5.62 -9.61 6.44
N LEU A 88 4.72 -8.64 6.58
CA LEU A 88 5.02 -7.22 6.36
C LEU A 88 6.07 -6.71 7.35
N ARG A 89 5.95 -7.06 8.63
CA ARG A 89 6.94 -6.73 9.66
C ARG A 89 8.29 -7.34 9.35
N HIS A 90 8.34 -8.61 8.97
CA HIS A 90 9.59 -9.27 8.61
C HIS A 90 10.28 -8.54 7.45
N ARG A 91 9.52 -8.12 6.43
CA ARG A 91 10.06 -7.36 5.28
C ARG A 91 10.49 -5.93 5.63
N LEU A 92 9.89 -5.31 6.64
CA LEU A 92 10.33 -4.01 7.19
C LEU A 92 11.62 -4.11 8.00
N GLU A 93 11.78 -5.18 8.79
CA GLU A 93 12.89 -5.31 9.73
C GLU A 93 14.12 -6.00 9.13
N GLN A 94 13.89 -7.00 8.26
CA GLN A 94 14.93 -7.82 7.64
C GLN A 94 15.11 -7.54 6.15
N GLY A 95 14.17 -6.81 5.54
CA GLY A 95 14.19 -6.41 4.14
C GLY A 95 14.36 -4.91 3.94
N ARG A 96 13.84 -4.40 2.83
CA ARG A 96 13.85 -2.97 2.46
C ARG A 96 12.46 -2.45 2.10
N LEU A 97 11.41 -3.13 2.54
CA LEU A 97 10.04 -2.71 2.22
C LEU A 97 9.80 -1.29 2.74
N GLY A 98 9.39 -0.37 1.86
CA GLY A 98 9.09 1.02 2.23
C GLY A 98 10.31 1.88 2.52
N SER A 99 11.51 1.43 2.18
CA SER A 99 12.76 2.18 2.36
C SER A 99 13.58 2.18 1.08
N SER A 100 14.17 3.33 0.76
CA SER A 100 15.09 3.49 -0.38
C SER A 100 16.41 2.74 -0.13
N ALA A 101 17.20 2.54 -1.19
CA ALA A 101 18.52 1.92 -1.11
C ALA A 101 19.51 2.66 -0.19
N ASP A 102 19.31 3.96 0.01
CA ASP A 102 20.08 4.81 0.94
C ASP A 102 19.54 4.79 2.38
N GLY A 103 18.44 4.08 2.64
CA GLY A 103 17.78 3.99 3.94
C GLY A 103 16.77 5.12 4.22
N SER A 104 16.50 5.98 3.25
CA SER A 104 15.46 7.00 3.37
C SER A 104 14.07 6.36 3.49
N ASN A 105 13.22 6.89 4.39
CA ASN A 105 11.84 6.43 4.55
C ASN A 105 11.01 6.79 3.31
N MET A 106 10.41 5.78 2.67
CA MET A 106 9.44 5.97 1.58
C MET A 106 8.02 5.87 2.14
N PHE A 107 7.76 4.82 2.92
CA PHE A 107 6.51 4.59 3.65
C PHE A 107 6.68 3.58 4.81
N ALA A 108 7.92 3.18 5.12
CA ALA A 108 8.22 2.13 6.10
C ALA A 108 7.76 2.51 7.50
N ASP A 109 7.93 3.77 7.91
CA ASP A 109 7.49 4.23 9.21
C ASP A 109 5.96 4.26 9.32
N GLU A 110 5.28 4.78 8.30
CA GLU A 110 3.82 4.79 8.21
C GLU A 110 3.25 3.36 8.23
N LEU A 111 3.86 2.45 7.48
CA LEU A 111 3.49 1.04 7.50
C LEU A 111 3.73 0.43 8.88
N ARG A 112 4.87 0.72 9.53
CA ARG A 112 5.16 0.22 10.89
C ARG A 112 4.10 0.68 11.90
N PHE A 113 3.68 1.95 11.86
CA PHE A 113 2.61 2.45 12.72
C PHE A 113 1.29 1.72 12.43
N LEU A 114 0.91 1.60 11.17
CA LEU A 114 -0.32 0.91 10.76
C LEU A 114 -0.33 -0.56 11.22
N LEU A 115 0.78 -1.28 11.08
CA LEU A 115 0.87 -2.68 11.53
C LEU A 115 0.69 -2.80 13.05
N ALA A 116 1.26 -1.88 13.83
CA ALA A 116 1.08 -1.87 15.28
C ALA A 116 -0.39 -1.58 15.68
N GLU A 117 -1.08 -0.70 14.94
CA GLU A 117 -2.50 -0.45 15.13
C GLU A 117 -3.35 -1.68 14.80
N LEU A 118 -3.05 -2.38 13.71
CA LEU A 118 -3.75 -3.60 13.32
C LEU A 118 -3.63 -4.71 14.37
N GLU A 119 -2.47 -4.86 15.01
CA GLU A 119 -2.29 -5.84 16.08
C GLU A 119 -3.00 -5.46 17.37
N CYS A 120 -2.95 -4.18 17.74
CA CYS A 120 -3.64 -3.67 18.91
C CYS A 120 -5.17 -3.78 18.75
N GLY A 121 -5.68 -3.47 17.55
CA GLY A 121 -7.09 -3.59 17.18
C GLY A 121 -7.57 -5.03 17.02
N ALA A 122 -6.68 -5.98 16.72
CA ALA A 122 -6.98 -7.41 16.72
C ALA A 122 -7.06 -8.03 18.13
N TYR A 123 -6.68 -7.27 19.18
CA TYR A 123 -6.62 -7.75 20.57
C TYR A 123 -7.83 -7.31 21.44
N ILE A 124 -8.91 -6.79 20.83
CA ILE A 124 -10.13 -6.34 21.54
C ILE A 124 -11.38 -7.09 21.10
#